data_AF-A0A1L8R8V1-F1
#
_entry.id   AF-A0A1L8R8V1-F1
#
_cell.length_a   1.000
_cell.length_b   1.000
_cell.length_c   1.000
_cell.angle_alpha   90.00
_cell.angle_beta   90.00
_cell.angle_gamma   90.00
#
_symmetry.space_group_name_H-M   'P 1'
#
loop_
_entity.id
_entity.type
_entity.pdbx_description
1 polymer ?
#
loop_
_entity_poly.entity_id
_entity_poly.type
_entity_poly.pdbx_seq_one_letter_code
_entity_poly.pdbx_strand_id
1 'polypeptide(L)'
;MERISGLLFWIPVALFLIISAFFIKWDRHKAILAFLLVLLLFFFRQVLHHRHFESPTLLVIRIGCLFVSFLALILYLLYDHKNR
;
A
#
# COMPACT_ATOMS: atom_id res chain seq x y z
N MET A 1 7.93 -19.46 18.39
CA MET A 1 7.60 -20.41 17.31
C MET A 1 6.53 -19.90 16.34
N GLU A 2 5.59 -19.04 16.75
CA GLU A 2 4.53 -18.51 15.87
C GLU A 2 5.03 -17.68 14.66
N ARG A 3 6.10 -16.89 14.83
CA ARG A 3 6.65 -16.06 13.74
C ARG A 3 7.19 -16.86 12.56
N ILE A 4 7.74 -18.05 12.81
CA ILE A 4 8.34 -18.91 11.77
C ILE A 4 7.24 -19.59 10.97
N SER A 5 6.16 -20.04 11.63
CA SER A 5 4.97 -20.59 10.98
C SER A 5 4.29 -19.55 10.09
N GLY A 6 4.16 -18.31 10.57
CA GLY A 6 3.65 -17.20 9.75
C GLY A 6 4.51 -16.94 8.52
N LEU A 7 5.83 -16.88 8.66
CA LEU A 7 6.78 -16.71 7.55
C LEU A 7 6.63 -17.80 6.48
N LEU A 8 6.51 -19.07 6.89
CA LEU A 8 6.30 -20.20 5.98
C LEU A 8 4.99 -20.10 5.19
N PHE A 9 3.93 -19.55 5.80
CA PHE A 9 2.65 -19.30 5.12
C PHE A 9 2.72 -18.15 4.12
N TRP A 10 3.49 -17.10 4.40
CA TRP A 10 3.61 -15.94 3.51
C TRP A 10 4.48 -16.18 2.28
N ILE A 11 5.39 -17.18 2.31
CA ILE A 11 6.25 -17.51 1.16
C ILE A 11 5.42 -17.91 -0.08
N PRO A 12 4.46 -18.86 0.00
CA PRO A 12 3.57 -19.17 -1.12
C PRO A 12 2.76 -17.96 -1.61
N VAL A 13 2.25 -17.14 -0.69
CA VAL A 13 1.45 -15.95 -1.03
C VAL A 13 2.29 -14.92 -1.77
N ALA A 14 3.51 -14.66 -1.30
CA ALA A 14 4.44 -13.74 -1.95
C ALA A 14 4.85 -14.24 -3.35
N LEU A 15 5.15 -15.53 -3.49
CA LEU A 15 5.44 -16.15 -4.79
C LEU A 15 4.25 -16.01 -5.76
N PHE A 16 3.03 -16.29 -5.29
CA PHE A 16 1.84 -16.15 -6.10
C PHE A 16 1.62 -14.71 -6.57
N LEU A 17 1.85 -13.72 -5.69
CA LEU A 17 1.76 -12.30 -6.05
C LEU A 17 2.82 -11.90 -7.09
N ILE A 18 4.06 -12.37 -6.95
CA ILE A 18 5.15 -12.08 -7.90
C ILE A 18 4.84 -12.70 -9.27
N ILE A 19 4.41 -13.96 -9.30
CA ILE A 19 4.05 -14.65 -10.54
C ILE A 19 2.86 -13.94 -11.20
N SER A 20 1.81 -13.61 -10.41
CA SER A 20 0.66 -12.87 -10.92
C SER A 20 1.05 -11.50 -11.48
N ALA A 21 1.94 -10.78 -10.80
CA ALA A 21 2.50 -9.53 -11.28
C ALA A 21 3.28 -9.69 -12.59
N PHE A 22 3.99 -10.80 -12.81
CA PHE A 22 4.72 -11.06 -14.06
C PHE A 22 3.78 -11.21 -15.27
N PHE A 23 2.60 -11.79 -15.08
CA PHE A 23 1.60 -11.96 -16.16
C PHE A 23 0.85 -10.68 -16.50
N ILE A 24 0.91 -9.64 -15.67
CA ILE A 24 0.30 -8.35 -15.95
C ILE A 24 1.14 -7.61 -17.00
N LYS A 25 0.52 -7.19 -18.10
CA LYS A 25 1.13 -6.21 -19.02
C LYS A 25 1.24 -4.87 -18.33
N TRP A 26 2.39 -4.61 -17.73
CA TRP A 26 2.72 -3.34 -17.09
C TRP A 26 2.80 -2.24 -18.13
N ASP A 27 1.93 -1.24 -17.96
CA ASP A 27 2.12 0.06 -18.57
C ASP A 27 2.46 1.07 -17.47
N ARG A 28 2.86 2.28 -17.88
CA ARG A 28 3.20 3.36 -16.96
C ARG A 28 2.05 3.67 -15.99
N HIS A 29 0.80 3.55 -16.43
CA HIS A 29 -0.38 3.86 -15.61
C HIS A 29 -0.61 2.82 -14.51
N LYS A 30 -0.58 1.55 -14.86
CA LYS A 30 -0.70 0.43 -13.92
C LYS A 30 0.43 0.43 -12.90
N ALA A 31 1.66 0.76 -13.32
CA ALA A 31 2.80 0.87 -12.42
C ALA A 31 2.61 2.00 -11.39
N ILE A 32 2.19 3.20 -11.82
CA ILE A 32 1.93 4.33 -10.92
C ILE A 32 0.76 4.01 -9.99
N LEU A 33 -0.32 3.43 -10.51
CA LEU A 33 -1.48 3.05 -9.71
C LEU A 33 -1.12 2.02 -8.63
N ALA A 34 -0.35 0.98 -9.00
CA ALA A 34 0.12 -0.03 -8.06
C ALA A 34 1.01 0.58 -6.98
N PHE A 35 1.92 1.50 -7.35
CA PHE A 35 2.77 2.21 -6.40
C PHE A 35 1.94 3.05 -5.40
N LEU A 36 0.98 3.84 -5.89
CA LEU A 36 0.09 4.65 -5.05
C LEU A 36 -0.77 3.78 -4.13
N LEU A 37 -1.24 2.63 -4.62
CA LEU A 37 -2.00 1.66 -3.81
C LEU A 37 -1.13 1.06 -2.69
N VAL A 38 0.10 0.66 -3.00
CA VAL A 38 1.05 0.14 -2.00
C VAL A 38 1.37 1.21 -0.95
N LEU A 39 1.59 2.45 -1.38
CA LEU A 39 1.84 3.59 -0.48
C LEU A 39 0.65 3.82 0.47
N LEU A 40 -0.58 3.80 -0.06
CA LEU A 40 -1.80 3.90 0.73
C LEU A 40 -1.90 2.78 1.77
N LEU A 41 -1.74 1.53 1.34
CA LEU A 41 -1.81 0.36 2.21
C LEU A 41 -0.74 0.39 3.31
N PHE A 42 0.45 0.90 2.99
CA PHE A 42 1.52 1.07 3.96
C PHE A 42 1.12 2.02 5.09
N PHE A 43 0.63 3.22 4.77
CA PHE A 43 0.19 4.17 5.80
C PHE A 43 -1.08 3.70 6.52
N PHE A 44 -1.99 3.03 5.82
CA PHE A 44 -3.19 2.45 6.42
C PHE A 44 -2.81 1.43 7.51
N ARG A 45 -1.86 0.53 7.21
CA ARG A 45 -1.32 -0.42 8.18
C ARG A 45 -0.65 0.29 9.36
N GLN A 46 0.09 1.39 9.13
CA GLN A 46 0.73 2.15 10.21
C GLN A 46 -0.27 2.81 11.15
N VAL A 47 -1.41 3.27 10.64
CA VAL A 47 -2.49 3.84 11.45
C VAL A 47 -3.19 2.73 12.25
N LEU A 48 -3.54 1.61 11.62
CA LEU A 48 -4.19 0.49 12.31
C LEU A 48 -3.32 -0.18 13.38
N HIS A 49 -2.01 -0.23 13.15
CA HIS A 49 -1.06 -0.83 14.07
C HIS A 49 -0.43 0.22 15.02
N HIS A 50 -1.05 1.40 15.15
CA HIS A 50 -0.62 2.39 16.13
C HIS A 50 -0.88 1.87 17.54
N ARG A 51 0.16 1.84 18.35
CA ARG A 51 0.09 1.30 19.72
C ARG A 51 -0.29 2.42 20.68
N HIS A 52 -1.05 2.10 21.74
CA HIS A 52 -1.53 3.11 22.68
C HIS A 52 -0.41 3.93 23.37
N PHE A 53 0.79 3.35 23.45
CA PHE A 53 1.96 3.94 24.09
C PHE A 53 2.85 4.74 23.11
N GLU A 54 2.50 4.79 21.82
CA GLU A 54 3.15 5.68 20.85
C GLU A 54 2.63 7.13 21.03
N SER A 55 3.46 8.12 20.62
CA SER A 55 3.11 9.53 20.77
C SER A 55 1.87 9.91 19.92
N PRO A 56 0.94 10.72 20.45
CA PRO A 56 -0.19 11.26 19.68
C PRO A 56 0.25 12.01 18.43
N THR A 57 1.40 12.70 18.48
CA THR A 57 1.96 13.41 17.32
C THR A 57 2.30 12.46 16.18
N LEU A 58 2.78 11.25 16.50
CA LEU A 58 3.10 10.23 15.52
C LEU A 58 1.83 9.71 14.83
N LEU A 59 0.73 9.54 15.57
CA LEU A 59 -0.57 9.18 15.01
C LEU A 59 -1.06 10.23 14.02
N VAL A 60 -1.00 11.50 14.39
CA VAL A 60 -1.41 12.62 13.53
C VAL A 60 -0.59 12.65 12.24
N ILE A 61 0.73 12.46 12.32
CA ILE A 61 1.60 12.38 11.13
C ILE A 61 1.21 11.19 10.26
N ARG A 62 0.99 10.00 10.83
CA ARG A 62 0.59 8.79 10.08
C ARG A 62 -0.76 8.99 9.38
N ILE A 63 -1.73 9.62 10.05
CA ILE A 63 -3.04 9.97 9.46
C ILE A 63 -2.86 11.01 8.34
N GLY A 64 -2.03 12.03 8.54
CA GLY A 64 -1.71 13.02 7.53
C GLY A 64 -1.09 12.38 6.27
N CYS A 65 -0.12 11.49 6.43
CA CYS A 65 0.47 10.76 5.30
C CYS A 65 -0.51 9.81 4.61
N LEU A 66 -1.41 9.16 5.36
CA LEU A 66 -2.49 8.36 4.79
C LEU A 66 -3.42 9.22 3.93
N PHE A 67 -3.80 10.40 4.44
CA PHE A 67 -4.64 11.34 3.71
C PHE A 67 -3.97 11.83 2.42
N VAL A 68 -2.69 12.22 2.48
CA VAL A 68 -1.91 12.64 1.30
C VAL A 68 -1.82 11.51 0.27
N SER A 69 -1.59 10.27 0.71
CA SER A 69 -1.51 9.10 -0.19
C SER A 69 -2.85 8.82 -0.87
N PHE A 70 -3.95 8.96 -0.13
CA PHE A 70 -5.31 8.83 -0.67
C PHE A 70 -5.62 9.95 -1.69
N LEU A 71 -5.26 11.19 -1.36
CA LEU A 71 -5.43 12.33 -2.26
C LEU A 71 -4.62 12.15 -3.55
N ALA A 72 -3.38 11.68 -3.45
CA ALA A 72 -2.54 11.38 -4.60
C ALA A 72 -3.15 10.30 -5.52
N LEU A 73 -3.72 9.25 -4.93
CA LEU A 73 -4.42 8.20 -5.68
C LEU A 73 -5.65 8.76 -6.43
N ILE A 74 -6.47 9.58 -5.76
CA ILE A 74 -7.65 10.21 -6.38
C ILE A 74 -7.24 11.17 -7.50
N LEU A 75 -6.27 12.05 -7.25
CA LEU A 75 -5.80 13.00 -8.25
C LEU A 75 -5.23 12.29 -9.47
N TYR A 76 -4.50 11.20 -9.26
CA TYR A 76 -3.97 10.40 -10.35
C TYR A 76 -5.08 9.71 -11.16
N LEU A 77 -6.10 9.14 -10.50
CA LEU A 77 -7.26 8.56 -11.17
C LEU A 77 -8.06 9.61 -11.96
N LEU A 78 -8.23 10.81 -11.41
CA LEU A 78 -8.91 11.91 -12.08
C LEU A 78 -8.13 12.37 -13.32
N TYR A 79 -6.80 12.47 -13.19
CA TYR A 79 -5.91 12.77 -14.31
C TYR A 79 -5.98 11.69 -15.40
N ASP A 80 -5.90 10.40 -15.02
CA ASP A 80 -6.02 9.28 -15.96
C ASP A 80 -7.35 9.30 -16.71
N HIS A 81 -8.45 9.52 -15.99
CA HIS A 81 -9.79 9.61 -16.58
C HIS A 81 -9.93 10.79 -17.56
N LYS A 82 -9.30 11.94 -17.25
CA LYS A 82 -9.35 13.11 -18.13
C LYS A 82 -8.48 12.96 -19.40
N ASN A 83 -7.44 12.14 -19.31
CA ASN A 83 -6.42 12.00 -20.37
C ASN A 83 -6.59 10.73 -21.22
N ARG A 84 -7.64 9.95 -20.95
CA ARG A 84 -8.19 8.90 -21.83
C ARG A 84 -9.28 9.46 -22.72
#